data_AF-A0A1E3XC02-F1
#
_entry.id   AF-A0A1E3XC02-F1
#
_cell.length_a   1.000
_cell.length_b   1.000
_cell.length_c   1.000
_cell.angle_alpha   90.00
_cell.angle_beta   90.00
_cell.angle_gamma   90.00
#
_symmetry.space_group_name_H-M   'P 1'
#
loop_
_entity.id
_entity.type
_entity.pdbx_description
1 polymer ?
#
loop_
_entity_poly.entity_id
_entity_poly.type
_entity_poly.pdbx_seq_one_letter_code
_entity_poly.pdbx_strand_id
1 'polypeptide(L)'
;MKIFILIFIIFFVSIIVTLKLIRSPEPNRDSERLIERSDSGKYETGNYMYKDDGETNDGQVKEVGIDNRKLMAFAKAFVEVQSYMNRVGSGASYKETKKIVKKHGLSVEDYTRIATLMNENPNFRNKVQKMIDEIIPHIPL
;
A
#
# COMPACT_ATOMS: atom_id res chain seq x y z
N MET A 1 -25.81 12.91 7.21
CA MET A 1 -25.16 11.64 7.59
C MET A 1 -25.72 10.40 6.91
N LYS A 2 -27.06 10.21 6.81
CA LYS A 2 -27.64 8.98 6.24
C LYS A 2 -27.29 8.73 4.76
N ILE A 3 -27.25 9.78 3.93
CA ILE A 3 -26.87 9.69 2.51
C ILE A 3 -25.39 9.32 2.31
N PHE A 4 -24.50 9.84 3.17
CA PHE A 4 -23.07 9.52 3.11
C PHE A 4 -22.79 8.05 3.42
N ILE A 5 -23.56 7.45 4.34
CA ILE A 5 -23.45 6.03 4.68
C ILE A 5 -23.89 5.15 3.50
N LEU A 6 -24.95 5.56 2.79
CA LEU A 6 -25.47 4.86 1.63
C LEU A 6 -24.48 4.88 0.45
N ILE A 7 -23.84 6.04 0.21
CA ILE A 7 -22.77 6.19 -0.78
C ILE A 7 -21.56 5.31 -0.42
N PHE A 8 -21.19 5.28 0.87
CA PHE A 8 -20.05 4.49 1.35
C PHE A 8 -20.27 2.97 1.16
N ILE A 9 -21.48 2.47 1.40
CA ILE A 9 -21.83 1.05 1.19
C ILE A 9 -21.76 0.69 -0.30
N ILE A 10 -22.30 1.54 -1.18
CA ILE A 10 -22.25 1.32 -2.63
C ILE A 10 -20.79 1.29 -3.13
N PHE A 11 -19.95 2.18 -2.60
CA PHE A 11 -18.53 2.23 -2.93
C PHE A 11 -17.79 0.95 -2.51
N PHE A 12 -18.09 0.45 -1.31
CA PHE A 12 -17.46 -0.77 -0.77
C PHE A 12 -17.84 -2.02 -1.56
N VAL A 13 -19.11 -2.16 -1.95
CA VAL A 13 -19.57 -3.27 -2.80
C VAL A 13 -18.94 -3.21 -4.19
N SER A 14 -18.82 -2.01 -4.77
CA SER A 14 -18.19 -1.82 -6.08
C SER A 14 -16.73 -2.27 -6.06
N ILE A 15 -15.94 -1.86 -5.05
CA ILE A 15 -14.54 -2.27 -4.89
C ILE A 15 -14.40 -3.80 -4.82
N ILE A 16 -15.23 -4.48 -4.02
CA ILE A 16 -15.18 -5.93 -3.86
C ILE A 16 -15.49 -6.64 -5.19
N VAL A 17 -16.48 -6.14 -5.95
CA VAL A 17 -16.81 -6.66 -7.27
C VAL A 17 -15.66 -6.46 -8.25
N THR A 18 -15.03 -5.28 -8.28
CA THR A 18 -13.86 -5.01 -9.14
C THR A 18 -12.68 -5.93 -8.80
N LEU A 19 -12.39 -6.14 -7.52
CA LEU A 19 -11.34 -7.06 -7.06
C LEU A 19 -11.62 -8.51 -7.46
N LYS A 20 -12.90 -8.92 -7.45
CA LYS A 20 -13.30 -10.27 -7.87
C LYS A 20 -13.23 -10.45 -9.40
N LEU A 21 -13.43 -9.38 -10.17
CA LEU A 21 -13.30 -9.37 -11.64
C LEU A 21 -11.84 -9.41 -12.13
N ILE A 22 -10.88 -8.87 -11.38
CA ILE A 22 -9.45 -8.91 -11.76
C ILE A 22 -8.87 -10.34 -11.68
N ARG A 23 -9.55 -11.28 -11.02
CA ARG A 23 -9.02 -12.63 -10.72
C ARG A 23 -9.43 -13.74 -11.71
N SER A 24 -10.08 -13.47 -12.84
CA SER A 24 -10.32 -14.48 -13.89
C SER A 24 -10.62 -13.83 -15.25
N PRO A 25 -10.20 -14.43 -16.39
CA PRO A 25 -9.68 -13.71 -17.55
C PRO A 25 -10.74 -13.45 -18.65
N GLU A 26 -10.64 -12.28 -19.30
CA GLU A 26 -10.26 -12.13 -20.72
C GLU A 26 -10.28 -10.64 -21.11
N PRO A 27 -9.39 -10.22 -22.03
CA PRO A 27 -9.20 -8.82 -22.35
C PRO A 27 -10.19 -8.41 -23.44
N ASN A 28 -11.06 -7.43 -23.15
CA ASN A 28 -11.74 -6.71 -24.21
C ASN A 28 -11.48 -5.22 -24.10
N ARG A 29 -11.12 -4.69 -25.26
CA ARG A 29 -10.80 -3.31 -25.57
C ARG A 29 -12.01 -2.42 -25.33
N ASP A 30 -11.73 -1.12 -25.36
CA ASP A 30 -12.69 -0.03 -25.51
C ASP A 30 -13.23 0.54 -24.20
N SER A 31 -12.41 1.38 -23.57
CA SER A 31 -12.88 2.60 -22.92
C SER A 31 -11.75 3.63 -22.94
N GLU A 32 -11.38 4.02 -24.16
CA GLU A 32 -10.90 5.38 -24.37
C GLU A 32 -11.99 6.36 -23.91
N ARG A 33 -11.55 7.49 -23.34
CA ARG A 33 -12.34 8.68 -23.02
C ARG A 33 -13.25 8.61 -21.79
N LEU A 34 -12.76 9.20 -20.70
CA LEU A 34 -13.21 10.50 -20.16
C LEU A 34 -12.85 10.57 -18.68
N ILE A 35 -11.71 11.17 -18.32
CA ILE A 35 -11.67 11.98 -17.08
C ILE A 35 -10.88 13.25 -17.37
N GLU A 36 -11.68 14.30 -17.48
CA GLU A 36 -11.39 15.70 -17.51
C GLU A 36 -10.57 16.13 -16.28
N ARG A 37 -9.57 16.96 -16.57
CA ARG A 37 -8.92 17.97 -15.73
C ARG A 37 -9.69 18.30 -14.45
N SER A 38 -9.11 18.03 -13.28
CA SER A 38 -9.47 18.75 -12.06
C SER A 38 -8.24 19.06 -11.22
N ASP A 39 -7.99 20.36 -11.13
CA ASP A 39 -6.94 21.05 -10.39
C ASP A 39 -7.03 20.70 -8.90
N SER A 40 -5.96 20.16 -8.32
CA SER A 40 -5.81 20.15 -6.86
C SER A 40 -4.36 20.27 -6.43
N GLY A 41 -4.04 21.48 -5.97
CA GLY A 41 -3.17 21.76 -4.83
C GLY A 41 -1.80 21.09 -4.83
N LYS A 42 -0.80 21.82 -5.33
CA LYS A 42 0.63 21.59 -5.09
C LYS A 42 0.90 21.30 -3.60
N TYR A 43 1.14 20.05 -3.26
CA TYR A 43 2.07 19.68 -2.20
C TYR A 43 3.42 19.48 -2.88
N GLU A 44 4.45 20.11 -2.32
CA GLU A 44 5.82 20.03 -2.83
C GLU A 44 6.35 18.59 -2.69
N THR A 45 6.05 17.76 -3.68
CA THR A 45 6.75 16.50 -3.93
C THR A 45 8.17 16.86 -4.31
N GLY A 46 9.11 16.64 -3.38
CA GLY A 46 10.53 16.73 -3.67
C GLY A 46 10.86 15.94 -4.94
N ASN A 47 11.35 16.64 -5.95
CA ASN A 47 11.80 16.08 -7.21
C ASN A 47 12.91 15.05 -6.94
N TYR A 48 12.58 13.76 -6.97
CA TYR A 48 13.56 12.71 -7.21
C TYR A 48 13.32 12.20 -8.63
N MET A 49 13.95 12.88 -9.61
CA MET A 49 14.07 12.38 -10.98
C MET A 49 14.91 11.10 -10.93
N TYR A 50 14.28 9.94 -11.08
CA TYR A 50 14.99 8.72 -11.46
C TYR A 50 15.25 8.82 -12.96
N LYS A 51 16.53 8.96 -13.32
CA LYS A 51 16.97 8.70 -14.69
C LYS A 51 16.79 7.20 -14.94
N ASP A 52 16.02 6.92 -15.98
CA ASP A 52 15.86 5.59 -16.56
C ASP A 52 17.01 5.43 -17.56
N ASP A 53 18.05 4.74 -17.13
CA ASP A 53 19.13 4.29 -17.99
C ASP A 53 19.06 2.76 -18.08
N GLY A 54 18.30 2.32 -19.09
CA GLY A 54 18.53 1.18 -19.97
C GLY A 54 19.29 -0.05 -19.46
N GLU A 55 18.61 -1.19 -19.63
CA GLU A 55 19.13 -2.53 -19.87
C GLU A 55 19.63 -3.40 -18.70
N THR A 56 18.82 -4.44 -18.47
CA THR A 56 19.19 -5.84 -18.18
C THR A 56 19.79 -6.17 -16.80
N ASN A 57 18.97 -6.82 -15.97
CA ASN A 57 19.12 -8.21 -15.49
C ASN A 57 18.14 -8.44 -14.35
N ASP A 58 17.45 -9.58 -14.38
CA ASP A 58 16.47 -10.10 -13.40
C ASP A 58 16.33 -9.33 -12.06
N GLY A 59 15.22 -8.61 -11.93
CA GLY A 59 14.35 -8.63 -10.75
C GLY A 59 14.87 -8.14 -9.40
N GLN A 60 16.11 -7.66 -9.29
CA GLN A 60 16.58 -6.97 -8.10
C GLN A 60 16.57 -5.48 -8.36
N VAL A 61 15.43 -4.86 -8.06
CA VAL A 61 15.42 -3.44 -7.75
C VAL A 61 16.42 -3.26 -6.61
N LYS A 62 17.63 -2.81 -6.92
CA LYS A 62 18.60 -2.33 -5.92
C LYS A 62 18.07 -0.99 -5.41
N GLU A 63 16.96 -1.04 -4.70
CA GLU A 63 16.40 0.07 -3.95
C GLU A 63 17.38 0.34 -2.81
N VAL A 64 18.29 1.28 -3.06
CA VAL A 64 19.35 1.67 -2.13
C VAL A 64 18.74 1.95 -0.76
N GLY A 65 19.05 1.08 0.21
CA GLY A 65 18.66 1.22 1.62
C GLY A 65 17.40 0.47 2.10
N ILE A 66 16.75 -0.35 1.27
CA ILE A 66 15.66 -1.26 1.71
C ILE A 66 16.17 -2.71 1.62
N ASP A 67 16.56 -3.27 2.76
CA ASP A 67 16.99 -4.66 2.87
C ASP A 67 15.87 -5.58 3.38
N ASN A 68 16.10 -6.89 3.36
CA ASN A 68 15.12 -7.88 3.85
C ASN A 68 14.78 -7.69 5.34
N ARG A 69 15.70 -7.13 6.15
CA ARG A 69 15.44 -6.86 7.57
C ARG A 69 14.40 -5.75 7.72
N LYS A 70 14.51 -4.68 6.95
CA LYS A 70 13.52 -3.60 6.90
C LYS A 70 12.18 -4.08 6.35
N LEU A 71 12.18 -4.93 5.32
CA LEU A 71 10.94 -5.52 4.79
C LEU A 71 10.23 -6.41 5.84
N MET A 72 10.99 -7.21 6.59
CA MET A 72 10.44 -8.01 7.69
C MET A 72 9.89 -7.13 8.82
N ALA A 73 10.62 -6.08 9.20
CA ALA A 73 10.16 -5.10 10.19
C ALA A 73 8.89 -4.38 9.72
N PHE A 74 8.82 -4.00 8.44
CA PHE A 74 7.63 -3.44 7.82
C PHE A 74 6.46 -4.40 7.89
N ALA A 75 6.64 -5.66 7.51
CA ALA A 75 5.55 -6.63 7.48
C ALA A 75 4.95 -6.85 8.89
N LYS A 76 5.79 -6.95 9.94
CA LYS A 76 5.33 -7.02 11.34
C LYS A 76 4.59 -5.75 11.78
N ALA A 77 5.17 -4.58 11.47
CA ALA A 77 4.55 -3.29 11.79
C ALA A 77 3.21 -3.11 11.07
N PHE A 78 3.14 -3.50 9.81
CA PHE A 78 1.94 -3.40 8.99
C PHE A 78 0.81 -4.22 9.59
N VAL A 79 1.03 -5.49 9.95
CA VAL A 79 -0.02 -6.33 10.56
C VAL A 79 -0.50 -5.73 11.89
N GLU A 80 0.40 -5.28 12.75
CA GLU A 80 0.02 -4.67 14.04
C GLU A 80 -0.71 -3.32 13.86
N VAL A 81 -0.31 -2.51 12.87
CA VAL A 81 -1.02 -1.27 12.51
C VAL A 81 -2.42 -1.57 11.98
N GLN A 82 -2.58 -2.56 11.09
CA GLN A 82 -3.89 -2.97 10.57
C GLN A 82 -4.79 -3.51 11.69
N SER A 83 -4.26 -4.34 12.58
CA SER A 83 -4.99 -4.83 13.76
C SER A 83 -5.42 -3.68 14.68
N TYR A 84 -4.52 -2.74 14.97
CA TYR A 84 -4.85 -1.54 15.73
C TYR A 84 -5.97 -0.74 15.06
N MET A 85 -5.85 -0.43 13.77
CA MET A 85 -6.85 0.31 13.00
C MET A 85 -8.21 -0.40 12.97
N ASN A 86 -8.22 -1.72 12.81
CA ASN A 86 -9.45 -2.52 12.86
C ASN A 86 -10.12 -2.46 14.24
N ARG A 87 -9.34 -2.47 15.32
CA ARG A 87 -9.86 -2.42 16.70
C ARG A 87 -10.43 -1.05 17.06
N VAL A 88 -9.77 0.04 16.66
CA VAL A 88 -10.16 1.40 17.09
C VAL A 88 -10.97 2.17 16.05
N GLY A 89 -11.03 1.69 14.81
CA GLY A 89 -11.76 2.30 13.70
C GLY A 89 -11.39 3.76 13.48
N SER A 90 -12.38 4.64 13.48
CA SER A 90 -12.21 6.09 13.29
C SER A 90 -11.42 6.79 14.40
N GLY A 91 -11.19 6.12 15.53
CA GLY A 91 -10.34 6.62 16.63
C GLY A 91 -8.85 6.39 16.42
N ALA A 92 -8.42 5.87 15.26
CA ALA A 92 -7.02 5.61 14.97
C ALA A 92 -6.20 6.90 14.98
N SER A 93 -5.11 6.90 15.76
CA SER A 93 -4.23 8.06 15.88
C SER A 93 -2.87 7.82 15.25
N TYR A 94 -2.34 8.84 14.60
CA TYR A 94 -0.97 8.81 14.06
C TYR A 94 0.09 8.57 15.15
N LYS A 95 -0.16 9.03 16.38
CA LYS A 95 0.75 8.83 17.51
C LYS A 95 0.93 7.34 17.83
N GLU A 96 -0.15 6.58 17.85
CA GLU A 96 -0.10 5.14 18.12
C GLU A 96 0.45 4.36 16.92
N THR A 97 0.10 4.72 15.69
CA THR A 97 0.70 4.06 14.51
C THR A 97 2.21 4.28 14.44
N LYS A 98 2.69 5.50 14.71
CA LYS A 98 4.12 5.81 14.83
C LYS A 98 4.80 4.98 15.92
N LYS A 99 4.13 4.77 17.06
CA LYS A 99 4.66 3.94 18.15
C LYS A 99 4.79 2.47 17.74
N ILE A 100 3.80 1.92 17.03
CA ILE A 100 3.84 0.56 16.50
C ILE A 100 4.98 0.40 15.49
N VAL A 101 5.13 1.33 14.54
CA VAL A 101 6.20 1.28 13.54
C VAL A 101 7.58 1.28 14.21
N LYS A 102 7.80 2.18 15.17
CA LYS A 102 9.07 2.25 15.91
C LYS A 102 9.34 1.01 16.77
N LYS A 103 8.30 0.38 17.34
CA LYS A 103 8.41 -0.86 18.13
C LYS A 103 9.05 -2.00 17.32
N HIS A 104 8.83 -2.04 16.02
CA HIS A 104 9.44 -3.04 15.12
C HIS A 104 10.80 -2.60 14.55
N GLY A 105 11.37 -1.50 15.04
CA GLY A 105 12.69 -1.04 14.63
C GLY A 105 12.73 -0.39 13.25
N LEU A 106 11.57 0.07 12.75
CA LEU A 106 11.46 0.78 11.48
C LEU A 106 11.24 2.29 11.72
N SER A 107 11.81 3.14 10.87
CA SER A 107 11.47 4.57 10.88
C SER A 107 10.12 4.81 10.19
N VAL A 108 9.50 5.96 10.44
CA VAL A 108 8.25 6.29 9.75
C VAL A 108 8.52 6.54 8.27
N GLU A 109 9.67 7.13 7.96
CA GLU A 109 10.12 7.42 6.60
C GLU A 109 10.31 6.12 5.80
N ASP A 110 10.97 5.11 6.38
CA ASP A 110 11.14 3.80 5.75
C ASP A 110 9.80 3.08 5.60
N TYR A 111 8.92 3.17 6.61
CA TYR A 111 7.57 2.58 6.53
C TYR A 111 6.76 3.19 5.39
N THR A 112 6.73 4.52 5.29
CA THR A 112 6.04 5.24 4.22
C THR A 112 6.67 4.93 2.86
N ARG A 113 8.00 4.94 2.76
CA ARG A 113 8.72 4.62 1.51
C ARG A 113 8.37 3.22 1.01
N ILE A 114 8.42 2.20 1.88
CA ILE A 114 8.06 0.83 1.50
C ILE A 114 6.59 0.75 1.08
N ALA A 115 5.67 1.40 1.80
CA ALA A 115 4.25 1.43 1.44
C ALA A 115 4.01 2.11 0.08
N THR A 116 4.70 3.23 -0.20
CA THR A 116 4.64 3.89 -1.50
C THR A 116 5.13 2.98 -2.62
N LEU A 117 6.26 2.30 -2.43
CA LEU A 117 6.80 1.38 -3.43
C LEU A 117 5.90 0.16 -3.67
N MET A 118 5.20 -0.33 -2.65
CA MET A 118 4.17 -1.36 -2.82
C MET A 118 2.99 -0.86 -3.67
N ASN A 119 2.65 0.42 -3.61
CA ASN A 119 1.60 0.99 -4.46
C ASN A 119 2.06 1.20 -5.90
N GLU A 120 3.32 1.60 -6.09
CA GLU A 120 3.90 1.91 -7.40
C GLU A 120 4.36 0.68 -8.19
N ASN A 121 4.82 -0.37 -7.49
CA ASN A 121 5.43 -1.54 -8.12
C ASN A 121 4.71 -2.86 -7.71
N PRO A 122 3.91 -3.46 -8.62
CA PRO A 122 3.18 -4.70 -8.34
C PRO A 122 4.07 -5.90 -7.98
N ASN A 123 5.27 -6.00 -8.56
CA ASN A 123 6.20 -7.10 -8.25
C ASN A 123 6.76 -6.96 -6.83
N PHE A 124 7.13 -5.72 -6.45
CA PHE A 124 7.56 -5.42 -5.09
C PHE A 124 6.42 -5.66 -4.09
N ARG A 125 5.20 -5.22 -4.40
CA ARG A 125 4.00 -5.50 -3.61
C ARG A 125 3.83 -6.99 -3.35
N ASN A 126 3.89 -7.81 -4.40
CA ASN A 126 3.73 -9.26 -4.29
C ASN A 126 4.84 -9.89 -3.41
N LYS A 127 6.07 -9.38 -3.50
CA LYS A 127 7.18 -9.82 -2.65
C LYS A 127 6.91 -9.52 -1.17
N VAL A 128 6.53 -8.29 -0.84
CA VAL A 128 6.27 -7.88 0.55
C VAL A 128 5.00 -8.55 1.10
N GLN A 129 3.97 -8.73 0.27
CA GLN A 129 2.73 -9.41 0.67
C GLN A 129 2.99 -10.86 1.10
N LYS A 130 3.86 -11.60 0.41
CA LYS A 130 4.25 -12.95 0.85
C LYS A 130 4.86 -12.94 2.26
N MET A 131 5.70 -11.97 2.59
CA MET A 131 6.27 -11.83 3.94
C MET A 131 5.20 -11.51 4.98
N ILE A 132 4.19 -10.69 4.63
CA ILE A 132 3.05 -10.40 5.51
C ILE A 132 2.24 -11.68 5.76
N ASP A 133 1.95 -12.44 4.71
CA ASP A 133 1.18 -13.68 4.78
C ASP A 133 1.86 -14.74 5.65
N GLU A 134 3.21 -14.80 5.63
CA GLU A 134 4.01 -15.66 6.51
C GLU A 134 3.94 -15.27 7.99
N ILE A 135 3.66 -13.99 8.30
CA ILE A 135 3.62 -13.48 9.68
C ILE A 135 2.24 -13.62 10.31
N ILE A 136 1.16 -13.48 9.54
CA ILE A 136 -0.23 -13.61 10.01
C ILE A 136 -0.49 -14.85 10.88
N PRO A 137 0.01 -16.07 10.59
CA PRO A 137 -0.20 -17.23 11.46
C PRO A 137 0.49 -17.15 12.84
N HIS A 138 1.36 -16.16 13.08
CA HIS A 138 2.18 -16.06 14.29
C HIS A 138 1.84 -14.85 15.19
N ILE A 139 0.79 -14.09 14.87
CA ILE A 139 0.34 -12.97 15.69
C ILE A 139 -1.02 -13.33 16.32
N PRO A 140 -1.12 -13.43 17.66
CA PRO A 140 -2.42 -13.62 18.31
C PRO A 140 -3.28 -12.38 18.05
N LEU A 141 -4.46 -12.59 17.44
CA LEU A 141 -5.48 -11.57 17.15
C LEU A 141 -6.08 -11.00 18.44
#